data_AF-A0A918F8T9-F1
#
_entry.id   AF-A0A918F8T9-F1
#
_cell.length_a   1.000
_cell.length_b   1.000
_cell.length_c   1.000
_cell.angle_alpha   90.00
_cell.angle_beta   90.00
_cell.angle_gamma   90.00
#
_symmetry.space_group_name_H-M   'P 1'
#
loop_
_entity.id
_entity.type
_entity.pdbx_description
1 polymer ?
#
loop_
_entity_poly.entity_id
_entity_poly.type
_entity_poly.pdbx_seq_one_letter_code
_entity_poly.pdbx_strand_id
1 'polypeptide(L)'
;MTATFPPWLDDPPVAAHVSVLAQVLARLTAETKTTHQPSRHVFRKGLIVTAFVQNGELRLALTRDGSEPSLTEGDIVAREAGWRGYRHTWKTGSTGTRGLVLRREDTPQALPKGEKLAYGLTPEQRAAILEVFKQTPRPPGTMTPEYAATFYAAREAGLKAMSNNALLEELDWLWRHWGPWMVDAFRSLENVMTPPLS
;
A
#
# COMPACT_ATOMS: atom_id res chain seq x y z
N MET A 1 16.95 27.34 1.03
CA MET A 1 16.01 26.86 2.08
C MET A 1 16.70 25.70 2.79
N THR A 2 17.10 25.89 4.04
CA THR A 2 17.83 24.91 4.86
C THR A 2 16.86 23.81 5.29
N ALA A 3 17.13 22.56 4.91
CA ALA A 3 16.33 21.42 5.36
C ALA A 3 16.57 21.21 6.86
N THR A 4 15.58 21.52 7.69
CA THR A 4 15.60 21.21 9.12
C THR A 4 15.43 19.71 9.29
N PHE A 5 16.51 19.01 9.58
CA PHE A 5 16.48 17.57 9.83
C PHE A 5 15.84 17.28 11.20
N PRO A 6 15.04 16.21 11.33
CA PRO A 6 14.50 15.81 12.62
C PRO A 6 15.65 15.42 13.56
N PRO A 7 15.66 15.86 14.84
CA PRO A 7 16.78 15.68 15.76
C PRO A 7 16.99 14.23 16.25
N TRP A 8 16.32 13.26 15.63
CA TRP A 8 16.36 11.83 15.94
C TRP A 8 16.84 10.98 14.74
N LEU A 9 17.08 11.61 13.59
CA LEU A 9 17.73 11.01 12.42
C LEU A 9 19.25 11.00 12.62
N ASP A 10 19.96 9.96 12.17
CA ASP A 10 21.41 10.03 11.99
C ASP A 10 21.75 11.15 10.97
N ASP A 11 22.83 11.91 11.21
CA ASP A 11 23.33 12.88 10.23
C ASP A 11 23.66 12.18 8.90
N PRO A 12 22.97 12.51 7.79
CA PRO A 12 23.35 11.95 6.49
C PRO A 12 24.57 12.70 5.93
N PRO A 13 25.51 12.03 5.25
CA PRO A 13 26.47 12.72 4.42
C PRO A 13 25.71 13.50 3.33
N VAL A 14 26.17 14.71 3.06
CA VAL A 14 25.54 15.82 2.31
C VAL A 14 25.18 15.48 0.83
N ALA A 15 25.33 14.24 0.38
CA ALA A 15 25.06 13.84 -1.01
C ALA A 15 24.56 12.39 -1.15
N ALA A 16 23.31 12.12 -0.78
CA ALA A 16 22.51 11.02 -1.35
C ALA A 16 21.02 11.26 -1.06
N HIS A 17 20.22 11.49 -2.11
CA HIS A 17 18.82 11.96 -2.07
C HIS A 17 17.77 10.93 -1.58
N VAL A 18 18.14 10.01 -0.68
CA VAL A 18 17.17 9.14 0.01
C VAL A 18 17.47 9.17 1.50
N SER A 19 16.57 9.76 2.28
CA SER A 19 16.73 9.84 3.74
C SER A 19 16.94 8.43 4.31
N VAL A 20 17.82 8.28 5.30
CA VAL A 20 18.06 6.99 5.99
C VAL A 20 16.75 6.38 6.47
N LEU A 21 15.80 7.23 6.88
CA LEU A 21 14.45 6.82 7.24
C LEU A 21 13.67 6.23 6.07
N ALA A 22 13.66 6.86 4.89
CA ALA A 22 12.99 6.31 3.71
C ALA A 22 13.55 4.93 3.32
N GLN A 23 14.86 4.73 3.42
CA GLN A 23 15.49 3.41 3.15
C GLN A 23 15.05 2.35 4.16
N VAL A 24 15.05 2.69 5.45
CA VAL A 24 14.58 1.79 6.51
C VAL A 24 13.10 1.45 6.32
N LEU A 25 12.25 2.44 6.03
CA LEU A 25 10.83 2.22 5.79
C LEU A 25 10.58 1.34 4.56
N ALA A 26 11.30 1.59 3.46
CA ALA A 26 11.22 0.74 2.26
C ALA A 26 11.59 -0.71 2.59
N ARG A 27 12.66 -0.93 3.36
CA ARG A 27 13.06 -2.27 3.80
C ARG A 27 12.00 -2.93 4.69
N LEU A 28 11.54 -2.25 5.75
CA LEU A 28 10.55 -2.80 6.68
C LEU A 28 9.26 -3.18 5.96
N THR A 29 8.79 -2.30 5.08
CA THR A 29 7.57 -2.57 4.31
C THR A 29 7.74 -3.69 3.30
N ALA A 30 8.90 -3.81 2.65
CA ALA A 30 9.21 -4.94 1.78
C ALA A 30 9.27 -6.28 2.56
N GLU A 31 10.02 -6.33 3.67
CA GLU A 31 10.12 -7.52 4.51
C GLU A 31 8.76 -7.97 5.05
N THR A 32 7.95 -7.04 5.57
CA THR A 32 6.60 -7.32 6.05
C THR A 32 5.69 -7.83 4.93
N LYS A 33 5.81 -7.27 3.71
CA LYS A 33 5.06 -7.76 2.53
C LYS A 33 5.48 -9.17 2.13
N THR A 34 6.77 -9.48 2.18
CA THR A 34 7.30 -10.79 1.77
C THR A 34 6.98 -11.89 2.80
N THR A 35 7.11 -11.58 4.08
CA THR A 35 7.02 -12.58 5.17
C THR A 35 5.64 -12.65 5.80
N HIS A 36 4.79 -11.64 5.57
CA HIS A 36 3.53 -11.43 6.30
C HIS A 36 3.70 -11.33 7.83
N GLN A 37 4.93 -11.15 8.31
CA GLN A 37 5.23 -10.94 9.73
C GLN A 37 5.55 -9.46 9.99
N PRO A 38 5.27 -8.95 11.19
CA PRO A 38 5.67 -7.59 11.55
C PRO A 38 7.19 -7.41 11.50
N SER A 39 7.66 -6.39 10.77
CA SER A 39 9.07 -5.98 10.76
C SER A 39 9.25 -4.71 11.57
N ARG A 40 10.29 -4.65 12.40
CA ARG A 40 10.54 -3.50 13.29
C ARG A 40 11.93 -2.91 13.13
N HIS A 41 12.04 -1.60 13.38
CA HIS A 41 13.31 -0.91 13.54
C HIS A 41 13.26 0.07 14.71
N VAL A 42 14.39 0.23 15.39
CA VAL A 42 14.54 1.16 16.51
C VAL A 42 15.50 2.26 16.09
N PHE A 43 15.03 3.50 16.05
CA PHE A 43 15.81 4.70 15.77
C PHE A 43 16.43 5.27 17.06
N ARG A 44 17.34 6.24 16.91
CA ARG A 44 17.90 6.97 18.05
C ARG A 44 16.80 7.62 18.89
N LYS A 45 17.09 7.83 20.18
CA LYS A 45 16.15 8.34 21.19
C LYS A 45 14.94 7.42 21.44
N GLY A 46 14.98 6.17 20.96
CA GLY A 46 14.01 5.13 21.32
C GLY A 46 12.72 5.15 20.53
N LEU A 47 12.65 5.84 19.37
CA LEU A 47 11.50 5.72 18.47
C LEU A 47 11.55 4.36 17.79
N ILE A 48 10.48 3.58 17.93
CA ILE A 48 10.34 2.26 17.33
C ILE A 48 9.29 2.39 16.23
N VAL A 49 9.65 2.00 15.02
CA VAL A 49 8.73 1.89 13.90
C VAL A 49 8.54 0.43 13.57
N THR A 50 7.28 -0.01 13.55
CA THR A 50 6.91 -1.39 13.21
C THR A 50 5.99 -1.35 12.00
N ALA A 51 6.40 -1.97 10.90
CA ALA A 51 5.54 -2.28 9.77
C ALA A 51 4.81 -3.58 10.05
N PHE A 52 3.50 -3.61 9.80
CA PHE A 52 2.68 -4.81 9.96
C PHE A 52 1.49 -4.76 9.03
N VAL A 53 0.86 -5.91 8.81
CA VAL A 53 -0.39 -6.01 8.05
C VAL A 53 -1.54 -6.19 9.03
N GLN A 54 -2.59 -5.39 8.87
CA GLN A 54 -3.86 -5.57 9.58
C GLN A 54 -5.01 -5.45 8.59
N ASN A 55 -5.86 -6.47 8.52
CA ASN A 55 -6.99 -6.54 7.58
C ASN A 55 -6.54 -6.35 6.12
N GLY A 56 -5.41 -6.97 5.73
CA GLY A 56 -4.83 -6.82 4.38
C GLY A 56 -4.15 -5.48 4.12
N GLU A 57 -4.24 -4.50 5.03
CA GLU A 57 -3.61 -3.19 4.89
C GLU A 57 -2.24 -3.15 5.57
N LEU A 58 -1.23 -2.68 4.83
CA LEU A 58 0.05 -2.30 5.43
C LEU A 58 -0.14 -1.07 6.32
N ARG A 59 0.32 -1.16 7.56
CA ARG A 59 0.26 -0.11 8.57
C ARG A 59 1.64 0.09 9.19
N LEU A 60 1.87 1.29 9.70
CA LEU A 60 3.07 1.63 10.46
C LEU A 60 2.65 1.98 11.89
N ALA A 61 3.16 1.26 12.88
CA ALA A 61 3.01 1.62 14.28
C ALA A 61 4.28 2.33 14.74
N LEU A 62 4.10 3.50 15.35
CA LEU A 62 5.13 4.21 16.06
C LEU A 62 4.89 3.96 17.54
N THR A 63 5.92 3.54 18.25
CA THR A 63 5.97 3.53 19.71
C THR A 63 7.28 4.14 20.16
N ARG A 64 7.37 4.57 21.41
CA ARG A 64 8.59 5.10 21.97
C ARG A 64 8.78 4.53 23.37
N ASP A 65 10.01 4.17 23.69
CA ASP A 65 10.32 3.67 25.02
C ASP A 65 10.25 4.83 26.04
N GLY A 66 9.52 4.63 27.14
CA GLY A 66 9.35 5.62 28.21
C GLY A 66 8.56 6.90 27.87
N SER A 67 8.00 7.05 26.66
CA SER A 67 7.18 8.23 26.28
C SER A 67 6.26 7.94 25.09
N GLU A 68 5.33 8.84 24.79
CA GLU A 68 4.47 8.73 23.61
C GLU A 68 5.22 9.26 22.36
N PRO A 69 5.06 8.64 21.18
CA PRO A 69 5.47 9.27 19.93
C PRO A 69 4.62 10.52 19.68
N SER A 70 5.05 11.41 18.78
CA SER A 70 4.29 12.61 18.42
C SER A 70 3.57 12.48 17.07
N LEU A 71 2.55 13.32 16.84
CA LEU A 71 1.92 13.42 15.51
C LEU A 71 2.91 13.89 14.44
N THR A 72 3.82 14.79 14.79
CA THR A 72 4.90 15.24 13.88
C THR A 72 5.81 14.10 13.45
N GLU A 73 6.11 13.15 14.33
CA GLU A 73 6.84 11.93 13.96
C GLU A 73 6.01 11.05 13.02
N GLY A 74 4.69 10.97 13.25
CA GLY A 74 3.76 10.34 12.33
C GLY A 74 3.78 10.97 10.94
N ASP A 75 3.72 12.29 10.84
CA ASP A 75 3.79 13.04 9.58
C ASP A 75 5.08 12.76 8.82
N ILE A 76 6.22 12.81 9.51
CA ILE A 76 7.53 12.54 8.92
C ILE A 76 7.58 11.10 8.42
N VAL A 77 7.18 10.12 9.24
CA VAL A 77 7.20 8.70 8.84
C VAL A 77 6.29 8.45 7.64
N ALA A 78 5.07 9.00 7.63
CA ALA A 78 4.15 8.86 6.50
C ALA A 78 4.73 9.48 5.21
N ARG A 79 5.31 10.69 5.30
CA ARG A 79 5.92 11.38 4.17
C ARG A 79 7.12 10.60 3.61
N GLU A 80 8.03 10.14 4.47
CA GLU A 80 9.21 9.38 4.05
C GLU A 80 8.85 7.95 3.57
N ALA A 81 7.71 7.40 4.00
CA ALA A 81 7.13 6.19 3.42
C ALA A 81 6.49 6.44 2.03
N GLY A 82 6.49 7.67 1.55
CA GLY A 82 5.91 8.05 0.25
C GLY A 82 4.39 8.07 0.23
N TRP A 83 3.73 8.24 1.39
CA TRP A 83 2.27 8.34 1.46
C TRP A 83 1.84 9.78 1.16
N ARG A 84 0.85 9.97 0.26
CA ARG A 84 0.32 11.30 -0.07
C ARG A 84 -0.72 11.77 0.96
N GLY A 85 -1.42 10.84 1.60
CA GLY A 85 -2.30 11.06 2.74
C GLY A 85 -2.22 9.89 3.72
N TYR A 86 -2.56 10.14 4.98
CA TYR A 86 -2.64 9.09 5.99
C TYR A 86 -3.65 9.44 7.09
N ARG A 87 -4.29 8.40 7.64
CA ARG A 87 -5.03 8.48 8.90
C ARG A 87 -4.19 7.91 10.01
N HIS A 88 -4.41 8.40 11.23
CA HIS A 88 -3.81 7.82 12.41
C HIS A 88 -4.85 7.44 13.44
N THR A 89 -4.48 6.46 14.26
CA THR A 89 -5.24 6.07 15.44
C THR A 89 -4.27 5.83 16.59
N TRP A 90 -4.66 6.29 17.78
CA TRP A 90 -3.91 5.98 18.99
C TRP A 90 -4.32 4.60 19.50
N LYS A 91 -3.35 3.77 19.84
CA LYS A 91 -3.57 2.47 20.49
C LYS A 91 -2.70 2.34 21.71
N THR A 92 -3.26 1.77 22.77
CA THR A 92 -2.51 1.44 23.99
C THR A 92 -2.20 -0.05 23.97
N GLY A 93 -0.92 -0.39 24.08
CA GLY A 93 -0.46 -1.76 24.20
C GLY A 93 -0.78 -2.36 25.59
N SER A 94 -0.61 -3.67 25.73
CA SER A 94 -0.82 -4.39 26.99
C SER A 94 0.09 -3.92 28.13
N THR A 95 1.24 -3.33 27.80
CA THR A 95 2.20 -2.73 28.73
C THR A 95 1.88 -1.27 29.09
N GLY A 96 0.71 -0.75 28.69
CA GLY A 96 0.31 0.64 28.91
C GLY A 96 0.99 1.65 27.98
N THR A 97 1.89 1.20 27.11
CA THR A 97 2.58 2.05 26.13
C THR A 97 1.60 2.52 25.06
N ARG A 98 1.45 3.83 24.90
CA ARG A 98 0.61 4.42 23.86
C ARG A 98 1.41 4.57 22.57
N GLY A 99 0.88 4.03 21.49
CA GLY A 99 1.45 4.05 20.15
C GLY A 99 0.54 4.73 19.15
N LEU A 100 1.16 5.31 18.12
CA LEU A 100 0.48 5.93 16.99
C LEU A 100 0.49 4.97 15.81
N VAL A 101 -0.68 4.51 15.38
CA VAL A 101 -0.82 3.64 14.20
C VAL A 101 -1.22 4.48 13.01
N LEU A 102 -0.36 4.53 12.01
CA LEU A 102 -0.57 5.18 10.73
C LEU A 102 -1.14 4.17 9.73
N ARG A 103 -2.19 4.60 9.04
CA ARG A 103 -2.78 3.93 7.89
C ARG A 103 -2.69 4.86 6.70
N ARG A 104 -2.15 4.38 5.59
CA ARG A 104 -2.15 5.12 4.32
C ARG A 104 -3.58 5.48 3.91
N GLU A 105 -3.81 6.73 3.54
CA GLU A 105 -5.10 7.26 3.06
C GLU A 105 -5.10 7.46 1.55
N ASP A 106 -4.00 7.10 0.85
CA ASP A 106 -3.97 6.94 -0.60
C ASP A 106 -4.91 5.77 -0.99
N THR A 107 -6.19 6.02 -0.84
CA THR A 107 -7.27 5.37 -1.57
C THR A 107 -7.17 6.01 -2.95
N PRO A 108 -6.86 5.25 -4.00
CA PRO A 108 -7.45 5.52 -5.29
C PRO A 108 -8.89 5.99 -5.07
N GLN A 109 -9.30 7.08 -5.73
CA GLN A 109 -10.71 7.46 -5.70
C GLN A 109 -11.52 6.21 -6.04
N ALA A 110 -12.56 5.93 -5.24
CA ALA A 110 -13.46 4.83 -5.53
C ALA A 110 -13.80 4.89 -7.02
N LEU A 111 -13.55 3.79 -7.75
CA LEU A 111 -13.81 3.71 -9.18
C LEU A 111 -15.21 4.28 -9.44
N PRO A 112 -15.40 5.13 -10.47
CA PRO A 112 -16.67 5.79 -10.70
C PRO A 112 -17.81 4.78 -10.63
N LYS A 113 -18.66 4.88 -9.61
CA LYS A 113 -19.79 3.95 -9.43
C LYS A 113 -20.73 4.13 -10.63
N GLY A 114 -20.69 3.16 -11.54
CA GLY A 114 -21.76 2.76 -12.46
C GLY A 114 -22.29 3.78 -13.48
N GLU A 115 -22.56 5.02 -13.09
CA GLU A 115 -23.39 5.94 -13.88
C GLU A 115 -22.63 6.59 -15.04
N LYS A 116 -21.29 6.74 -14.97
CA LYS A 116 -20.47 7.26 -16.09
C LYS A 116 -19.82 6.18 -16.96
N LEU A 117 -19.72 4.94 -16.49
CA LEU A 117 -19.11 3.81 -17.24
C LEU A 117 -20.13 2.95 -17.98
N ALA A 118 -21.44 3.22 -17.80
CA ALA A 118 -22.54 2.55 -18.50
C ALA A 118 -22.46 2.64 -20.03
N TYR A 119 -21.61 3.52 -20.58
CA TYR A 119 -21.33 3.64 -22.01
C TYR A 119 -20.24 2.69 -22.55
N GLY A 120 -19.73 1.79 -21.71
CA GLY A 120 -18.78 0.76 -22.10
C GLY A 120 -17.33 1.14 -21.79
N LEU A 121 -16.58 0.17 -21.24
CA LEU A 121 -15.14 0.30 -21.09
C LEU A 121 -14.49 0.36 -22.47
N THR A 122 -13.58 1.31 -22.70
CA THR A 122 -12.76 1.30 -23.91
C THR A 122 -11.85 0.06 -23.92
N PRO A 123 -11.34 -0.38 -25.09
CA PRO A 123 -10.38 -1.47 -25.15
C PRO A 123 -9.15 -1.25 -24.26
N GLU A 124 -8.70 0.00 -24.15
CA GLU A 124 -7.56 0.41 -23.31
C GLU A 124 -7.87 0.29 -21.81
N GLN A 125 -9.05 0.76 -21.38
CA GLN A 125 -9.51 0.60 -20.00
C GLN A 125 -9.66 -0.88 -19.63
N ARG A 126 -10.23 -1.68 -20.54
CA ARG A 126 -10.37 -3.11 -20.33
C ARG A 126 -9.01 -3.82 -20.22
N ALA A 127 -8.05 -3.47 -21.08
CA ALA A 127 -6.70 -4.01 -21.01
C ALA A 127 -6.01 -3.63 -19.68
N ALA A 128 -6.12 -2.37 -19.25
CA ALA A 128 -5.56 -1.90 -17.99
C ALA A 128 -6.13 -2.67 -16.79
N ILE A 129 -7.44 -2.94 -16.78
CA ILE A 129 -8.08 -3.75 -15.74
C ILE A 129 -7.51 -5.18 -15.74
N LEU A 130 -7.37 -5.82 -16.90
CA LEU A 130 -6.79 -7.17 -17.00
C LEU A 130 -5.34 -7.23 -16.52
N GLU A 131 -4.55 -6.16 -16.70
CA GLU A 131 -3.20 -6.07 -16.16
C GLU A 131 -3.19 -6.01 -14.63
N VAL A 132 -4.15 -5.34 -13.99
CA VAL A 132 -4.30 -5.38 -12.52
C VAL A 132 -4.56 -6.82 -12.05
N PHE A 133 -5.42 -7.57 -12.76
CA PHE A 133 -5.67 -8.98 -12.44
C PHE A 133 -4.42 -9.87 -12.57
N LYS A 134 -3.46 -9.55 -13.45
CA LYS A 134 -2.20 -10.31 -13.53
C LYS A 134 -1.28 -10.09 -12.32
N GLN A 135 -1.42 -8.95 -11.66
CA GLN A 135 -0.62 -8.59 -10.48
C GLN A 135 -1.21 -9.11 -9.17
N THR A 136 -2.40 -9.73 -9.20
CA THR A 136 -2.99 -10.33 -7.99
C THR A 136 -2.11 -11.45 -7.44
N PRO A 137 -1.87 -11.49 -6.11
CA PRO A 137 -1.12 -12.57 -5.51
C PRO A 137 -1.77 -13.93 -5.73
N ARG A 138 -0.92 -14.94 -5.84
CA ARG A 138 -1.32 -16.33 -6.05
C ARG A 138 -2.19 -16.80 -4.88
N PRO A 139 -3.12 -17.75 -5.08
CA PRO A 139 -3.76 -18.42 -3.96
C PRO A 139 -2.67 -18.98 -3.02
N PRO A 140 -2.77 -18.77 -1.70
CA PRO A 140 -1.81 -19.36 -0.77
C PRO A 140 -1.97 -20.88 -0.76
N GLY A 141 -0.90 -21.62 -1.13
CA GLY A 141 -0.89 -23.08 -1.11
C GLY A 141 0.21 -23.70 -1.98
N THR A 142 0.45 -25.00 -1.79
CA THR A 142 1.34 -25.87 -2.59
C THR A 142 0.78 -26.08 -4.00
N MET A 143 0.84 -25.05 -4.83
CA MET A 143 0.47 -25.11 -6.24
C MET A 143 1.68 -25.55 -7.07
N THR A 144 1.57 -26.64 -7.83
CA THR A 144 2.63 -27.00 -8.80
C THR A 144 2.69 -25.95 -9.91
N PRO A 145 3.86 -25.74 -10.55
CA PRO A 145 3.98 -24.79 -11.67
C PRO A 145 2.97 -25.02 -12.80
N GLU A 146 2.66 -26.29 -13.08
CA GLU A 146 1.71 -26.71 -14.12
C GLU A 146 0.25 -26.35 -13.76
N TYR A 147 -0.14 -26.56 -12.51
CA TYR A 147 -1.48 -26.18 -12.04
C TYR A 147 -1.64 -24.66 -11.96
N ALA A 148 -0.59 -23.94 -11.58
CA ALA A 148 -0.58 -22.48 -11.61
C ALA A 148 -0.78 -21.94 -13.04
N ALA A 149 -0.04 -22.45 -14.02
CA ALA A 149 -0.19 -22.03 -15.43
C ALA A 149 -1.62 -22.23 -15.95
N THR A 150 -2.23 -23.37 -15.64
CA THR A 150 -3.60 -23.70 -16.05
C THR A 150 -4.64 -22.80 -15.37
N PHE A 151 -4.47 -22.53 -14.08
CA PHE A 151 -5.32 -21.62 -13.32
C PHE A 151 -5.29 -20.19 -13.89
N TYR A 152 -4.10 -19.66 -14.20
CA TYR A 152 -3.99 -18.32 -14.78
C TYR A 152 -4.57 -18.24 -16.18
N ALA A 153 -4.37 -19.26 -17.02
CA ALA A 153 -4.97 -19.29 -18.35
C ALA A 153 -6.50 -19.32 -18.28
N ALA A 154 -7.07 -20.15 -17.40
CA ALA A 154 -8.51 -20.22 -17.18
C ALA A 154 -9.08 -18.92 -16.60
N ARG A 155 -8.37 -18.30 -15.65
CA ARG A 155 -8.75 -17.01 -15.05
C ARG A 155 -8.71 -15.88 -16.09
N GLU A 156 -7.66 -15.80 -16.89
CA GLU A 156 -7.54 -14.80 -17.96
C GLU A 156 -8.65 -14.99 -19.01
N ALA A 157 -8.94 -16.23 -19.41
CA ALA A 157 -10.05 -16.53 -20.31
C ALA A 157 -11.41 -16.11 -19.72
N GLY A 158 -11.64 -16.42 -18.43
CA GLY A 158 -12.85 -16.01 -17.70
C GLY A 158 -13.02 -14.49 -17.65
N LEU A 159 -11.96 -13.76 -17.27
CA LEU A 159 -11.97 -12.30 -17.22
C LEU A 159 -12.19 -11.67 -18.61
N LYS A 160 -11.61 -12.26 -19.67
CA LYS A 160 -11.85 -11.84 -21.06
C LYS A 160 -13.27 -12.14 -21.57
N ALA A 161 -14.00 -13.06 -20.93
CA ALA A 161 -15.39 -13.36 -21.26
C ALA A 161 -16.40 -12.53 -20.41
N MET A 162 -15.95 -11.93 -19.31
CA MET A 162 -16.82 -11.13 -18.43
C MET A 162 -17.35 -9.87 -19.11
N SER A 163 -18.59 -9.52 -18.74
CA SER A 163 -19.19 -8.22 -19.05
C SER A 163 -18.43 -7.11 -18.33
N ASN A 164 -18.55 -5.87 -18.81
CA ASN A 164 -17.88 -4.72 -18.20
C ASN A 164 -18.30 -4.54 -16.72
N ASN A 165 -19.58 -4.75 -16.39
CA ASN A 165 -20.05 -4.64 -15.01
C ASN A 165 -19.46 -5.73 -14.11
N ALA A 166 -19.45 -6.98 -14.58
CA ALA A 166 -18.85 -8.09 -13.82
C ALA A 166 -17.34 -7.86 -13.61
N LEU A 167 -16.65 -7.32 -14.62
CA LEU A 167 -15.23 -6.98 -14.52
C LEU A 167 -14.98 -5.87 -13.48
N LEU A 168 -15.85 -4.86 -13.41
CA LEU A 168 -15.77 -3.80 -12.41
C LEU A 168 -16.08 -4.29 -10.99
N GLU A 169 -17.05 -5.20 -10.84
CA GLU A 169 -17.37 -5.85 -9.56
C GLU A 169 -16.21 -6.71 -9.06
N GLU A 170 -15.59 -7.50 -9.93
CA GLU A 170 -14.40 -8.30 -9.62
C GLU A 170 -13.21 -7.41 -9.27
N LEU A 171 -13.03 -6.29 -9.97
CA LEU A 171 -11.98 -5.33 -9.68
C LEU A 171 -12.19 -4.63 -8.32
N ASP A 172 -13.43 -4.31 -7.96
CA ASP A 172 -13.78 -3.77 -6.65
C ASP A 172 -13.58 -4.83 -5.54
N TRP A 173 -13.91 -6.09 -5.80
CA TRP A 173 -13.58 -7.19 -4.90
C TRP A 173 -12.07 -7.30 -4.70
N LEU A 174 -11.29 -7.27 -5.79
CA LEU A 174 -9.82 -7.27 -5.74
C LEU A 174 -9.28 -6.10 -4.94
N TRP A 175 -9.84 -4.91 -5.12
CA TRP A 175 -9.45 -3.73 -4.36
C TRP A 175 -9.65 -3.95 -2.85
N ARG A 176 -10.82 -4.43 -2.44
CA ARG A 176 -11.14 -4.65 -1.01
C ARG A 176 -10.25 -5.70 -0.35
N HIS A 177 -9.83 -6.72 -1.09
CA HIS A 177 -9.08 -7.85 -0.55
C HIS A 177 -7.56 -7.71 -0.73
N TRP A 178 -7.12 -7.01 -1.78
CA TRP A 178 -5.72 -6.95 -2.20
C TRP A 178 -5.23 -5.54 -2.59
N GLY A 179 -6.10 -4.53 -2.61
CA GLY A 179 -5.79 -3.15 -2.97
C GLY A 179 -4.55 -2.56 -2.31
N PRO A 180 -4.34 -2.74 -0.98
CA PRO A 180 -3.13 -2.25 -0.31
C PRO A 180 -1.81 -2.88 -0.80
N TRP A 181 -1.87 -4.06 -1.43
CA TRP A 181 -0.72 -4.74 -2.01
C TRP A 181 -0.53 -4.46 -3.51
N MET A 182 -1.56 -3.94 -4.19
CA MET A 182 -1.57 -3.65 -5.62
C MET A 182 -1.70 -2.15 -5.93
N VAL A 183 -1.31 -1.27 -4.99
CA VAL A 183 -1.54 0.18 -5.09
C VAL A 183 -0.97 0.77 -6.39
N ASP A 184 0.20 0.34 -6.84
CA ASP A 184 0.80 0.87 -8.09
C ASP A 184 0.04 0.40 -9.34
N ALA A 185 -0.51 -0.82 -9.32
CA ALA A 185 -1.38 -1.35 -10.37
C ALA A 185 -2.68 -0.54 -10.45
N PHE A 186 -3.32 -0.31 -9.30
CA PHE A 186 -4.56 0.48 -9.22
C PHE A 186 -4.34 1.94 -9.57
N ARG A 187 -3.21 2.55 -9.18
CA ARG A 187 -2.86 3.92 -9.58
C ARG A 187 -2.67 4.05 -11.09
N SER A 188 -2.05 3.05 -11.72
CA SER A 188 -1.90 3.01 -13.18
C SER A 188 -3.26 2.92 -13.85
N LEU A 189 -4.18 2.14 -13.27
CA LEU A 189 -5.56 2.05 -13.75
C LEU A 189 -6.33 3.38 -13.60
N GLU A 190 -6.18 4.10 -12.48
CA GLU A 190 -6.85 5.40 -12.29
C GLU A 190 -6.51 6.41 -13.38
N ASN A 191 -5.24 6.45 -13.82
CA ASN A 191 -4.81 7.35 -14.90
C ASN A 191 -5.50 7.03 -16.23
N VAL A 192 -5.88 5.76 -16.45
CA VAL A 192 -6.59 5.31 -17.66
C VAL A 192 -8.11 5.49 -17.53
N MET A 193 -8.64 5.38 -16.31
CA MET A 193 -10.07 5.52 -16.01
C MET A 193 -10.52 6.98 -15.88
N THR A 194 -9.60 7.89 -15.58
CA THR A 194 -9.85 9.32 -15.37
C THR A 194 -8.81 10.12 -16.16
N PRO A 195 -9.03 10.38 -17.47
CA PRO A 195 -8.14 11.25 -18.22
C PRO A 195 -8.16 12.66 -17.61
N PRO A 196 -7.05 13.41 -17.65
CA PRO A 196 -6.99 14.76 -17.14
C PRO A 196 -8.05 15.62 -17.84
N LEU A 197 -8.74 16.46 -17.06
CA LEU A 197 -9.64 17.47 -17.60
C LEU A 197 -8.82 18.40 -18.50
N SER A 198 -8.96 18.22 -19.81
CA SER A 198 -8.47 19.12 -20.86
C SER A 198 -9.22 20.43 -20.88
#